data_AF-A0A9D2S4L3-F1
#
_entry.id   AF-A0A9D2S4L3-F1
#
_cell.length_a   1.000
_cell.length_b   1.000
_cell.length_c   1.000
_cell.angle_alpha   90.00
_cell.angle_beta   90.00
_cell.angle_gamma   90.00
#
_symmetry.space_group_name_H-M   'P 1'
#
loop_
_entity.id
_entity.type
_entity.pdbx_description
1 polymer ?
#
loop_
_entity_poly.entity_id
_entity_poly.type
_entity_poly.pdbx_seq_one_letter_code
_entity_poly.pdbx_strand_id
1 'polypeptide(L)'
;MNEKTKPNTPAAKPAAPRAFAPCPPFLPPDVALSCTHVDEKGVTLRLWPKVEAVCGMLNVSYGPDGWVTRHYACGRALYCGLGVRMDNARGDGLFYRDAPCPSTYNLGADPAQREADGSFVAAAAMWGFGAGLLRMPDIFVPAGQVQVNPVAGPDGRTIRSYVLGERLTVDQIGYDVDGQVEAVQIVRATGGKVLWKRN
;
A
#
# COMPACT_ATOMS: atom_id res chain seq x y z
N MET A 1 35.26 -61.04 -2.90
CA MET A 1 33.93 -60.96 -3.53
C MET A 1 33.39 -59.58 -3.16
N ASN A 2 33.28 -58.71 -4.17
CA ASN A 2 33.37 -57.25 -4.04
C ASN A 2 32.14 -56.61 -3.38
N GLU A 3 32.40 -55.72 -2.44
CA GLU A 3 31.46 -54.79 -1.83
C GLU A 3 31.03 -53.76 -2.89
N LYS A 4 29.74 -53.76 -3.26
CA LYS A 4 29.18 -52.81 -4.23
C LYS A 4 28.95 -51.46 -3.55
N THR A 5 29.86 -50.52 -3.79
CA THR A 5 29.71 -49.11 -3.46
C THR A 5 28.49 -48.53 -4.19
N LYS A 6 27.51 -48.01 -3.44
CA LYS A 6 26.39 -47.24 -3.99
C LYS A 6 26.92 -45.98 -4.69
N PRO A 7 26.39 -45.60 -5.86
CA PRO A 7 26.75 -44.32 -6.48
C PRO A 7 26.25 -43.18 -5.59
N ASN A 8 27.18 -42.31 -5.21
CA ASN A 8 26.92 -41.11 -4.43
C ASN A 8 26.28 -40.08 -5.38
N THR A 9 24.95 -39.99 -5.39
CA THR A 9 24.23 -38.94 -6.13
C THR A 9 24.65 -37.59 -5.55
N PRO A 10 25.19 -36.65 -6.35
CA PRO A 10 25.55 -35.34 -5.83
C PRO A 10 24.28 -34.65 -5.32
N ALA A 11 24.29 -34.25 -4.05
CA ALA A 11 23.22 -33.45 -3.46
C ALA A 11 23.01 -32.21 -4.33
N ALA A 12 21.80 -32.03 -4.84
CA ALA A 12 21.42 -30.86 -5.61
C ALA A 12 21.78 -29.61 -4.80
N LYS A 13 22.59 -28.73 -5.39
CA LYS A 13 22.93 -27.44 -4.81
C LYS A 13 21.62 -26.75 -4.44
N PRO A 14 21.39 -26.30 -3.19
CA PRO A 14 20.15 -25.65 -2.83
C PRO A 14 19.97 -24.46 -3.78
N ALA A 15 18.84 -24.46 -4.50
CA ALA A 15 18.48 -23.33 -5.33
C ALA A 15 18.56 -22.07 -4.45
N ALA A 16 19.25 -21.05 -4.94
CA ALA A 16 19.28 -19.77 -4.26
C ALA A 16 17.83 -19.38 -3.92
N PRO A 17 17.53 -18.87 -2.70
CA PRO A 17 16.19 -18.41 -2.40
C PRO A 17 15.80 -17.46 -3.52
N ARG A 18 14.67 -17.73 -4.19
CA ARG A 18 14.11 -16.79 -5.17
C ARG A 18 14.02 -15.46 -4.44
N ALA A 19 14.92 -14.53 -4.79
CA ALA A 19 14.78 -13.15 -4.41
C ALA A 19 13.37 -12.76 -4.86
N PHE A 20 12.60 -12.09 -4.00
CA PHE A 20 11.31 -11.55 -4.42
C PHE A 20 11.53 -10.84 -5.73
N ALA A 21 10.86 -11.31 -6.79
CA ALA A 21 10.86 -10.57 -8.03
C ALA A 21 10.43 -9.14 -7.68
N PRO A 22 11.15 -8.11 -8.17
CA PRO A 22 10.76 -6.74 -7.91
C PRO A 22 9.30 -6.59 -8.34
N CYS A 23 8.45 -6.29 -7.36
CA CYS A 23 7.03 -6.15 -7.59
C CYS A 23 6.84 -4.96 -8.55
N PRO A 24 6.10 -5.12 -9.66
CA PRO A 24 5.89 -4.01 -10.56
C PRO A 24 5.23 -2.83 -9.81
N PRO A 25 5.57 -1.58 -10.17
CA PRO A 25 4.98 -0.41 -9.53
C PRO A 25 3.49 -0.30 -9.82
N PHE A 26 2.72 0.26 -8.88
CA PHE A 26 1.31 0.55 -9.08
C PHE A 26 1.11 1.70 -10.05
N LEU A 27 0.18 1.55 -10.99
CA LEU A 27 -0.18 2.59 -11.95
C LEU A 27 -1.14 3.61 -11.30
N PRO A 28 -1.31 4.81 -11.87
CA PRO A 28 -2.28 5.80 -11.36
C PRO A 28 -3.69 5.26 -11.04
N PRO A 29 -4.34 4.42 -11.88
CA PRO A 29 -5.66 3.89 -11.55
C PRO A 29 -5.66 2.92 -10.37
N ASP A 30 -4.51 2.37 -9.98
CA ASP A 30 -4.35 1.41 -8.89
C ASP A 30 -4.10 2.09 -7.54
N VAL A 31 -3.97 3.42 -7.54
CA VAL A 31 -3.65 4.21 -6.35
C VAL A 31 -4.87 5.06 -5.96
N ALA A 32 -5.11 5.14 -4.66
CA ALA A 32 -6.12 5.99 -4.05
C ALA A 32 -5.45 7.11 -3.25
N LEU A 33 -6.04 8.31 -3.34
CA LEU A 33 -5.68 9.48 -2.54
C LEU A 33 -6.57 9.52 -1.30
N SER A 34 -5.95 9.64 -0.12
CA SER A 34 -6.62 9.90 1.14
C SER A 34 -6.26 11.30 1.63
N CYS A 35 -7.26 12.08 2.03
CA CYS A 35 -7.05 13.35 2.73
C CYS A 35 -6.89 13.04 4.22
N THR A 36 -5.71 13.30 4.77
CA THR A 36 -5.39 13.04 6.18
C THR A 36 -5.67 14.25 7.05
N HIS A 37 -5.46 15.46 6.53
CA HIS A 37 -5.69 16.71 7.24
C HIS A 37 -6.05 17.85 6.29
N VAL A 38 -6.93 18.75 6.72
CA VAL A 38 -7.31 19.98 5.99
C VAL A 38 -7.40 21.13 6.99
N ASP A 39 -6.73 22.24 6.69
CA ASP A 39 -6.72 23.46 7.49
C ASP A 39 -6.75 24.72 6.60
N GLU A 40 -6.65 25.92 7.17
CA GLU A 40 -6.62 27.15 6.36
C GLU A 40 -5.42 27.26 5.41
N LYS A 41 -4.35 26.48 5.66
CA LYS A 41 -3.11 26.54 4.88
C LYS A 41 -3.15 25.61 3.68
N GLY A 42 -3.94 24.54 3.74
CA GLY A 42 -4.07 23.60 2.63
C GLY A 42 -4.58 22.22 3.03
N VAL A 43 -4.16 21.22 2.27
CA VAL A 43 -4.51 19.82 2.49
C VAL A 43 -3.25 18.97 2.56
N THR A 44 -3.26 18.03 3.51
CA THR A 44 -2.27 16.95 3.60
C THR A 44 -2.88 15.68 3.03
N LEU A 45 -2.17 15.08 2.08
CA LEU A 45 -2.60 13.93 1.31
C LEU A 45 -1.64 12.76 1.52
N ARG A 46 -2.18 11.54 1.51
CA ARG A 46 -1.41 10.30 1.48
C ARG A 46 -1.91 9.40 0.36
N LEU A 47 -1.00 8.69 -0.29
CA LEU A 47 -1.31 7.70 -1.29
C LEU A 47 -1.38 6.30 -0.68
N TRP A 48 -2.30 5.49 -1.18
CA TRP A 48 -2.45 4.10 -0.82
C TRP A 48 -2.72 3.26 -2.05
N PRO A 49 -2.17 2.04 -2.16
CA PRO A 49 -2.63 1.12 -3.18
C PRO A 49 -4.07 0.71 -2.89
N LYS A 50 -4.85 0.50 -3.96
CA LYS A 50 -6.19 -0.08 -3.87
C LYS A 50 -6.09 -1.56 -3.54
N VAL A 51 -7.00 -2.05 -2.72
CA VAL A 51 -7.04 -3.47 -2.30
C VAL A 51 -7.11 -4.39 -3.50
N GLU A 52 -7.95 -4.05 -4.49
CA GLU A 52 -8.14 -4.85 -5.70
C GLU A 52 -6.87 -4.92 -6.53
N ALA A 53 -6.09 -3.84 -6.59
CA ALA A 53 -4.82 -3.82 -7.30
C ALA A 53 -3.76 -4.66 -6.58
N VAL A 54 -3.71 -4.62 -5.25
CA VAL A 54 -2.84 -5.51 -4.45
C VAL A 54 -3.21 -6.98 -4.70
N CYS A 55 -4.50 -7.33 -4.65
CA CYS A 55 -4.99 -8.68 -4.95
C CYS A 55 -4.61 -9.12 -6.37
N GLY A 56 -4.79 -8.24 -7.37
CA GLY A 56 -4.41 -8.50 -8.76
C GLY A 56 -2.91 -8.80 -8.88
N MET A 57 -2.06 -8.04 -8.18
CA MET A 57 -0.62 -8.23 -8.21
C MET A 57 -0.15 -9.49 -7.48
N LEU A 58 -0.83 -9.86 -6.38
CA LEU A 58 -0.63 -11.15 -5.70
C LEU A 58 -1.02 -12.32 -6.62
N ASN A 59 -2.15 -12.22 -7.32
CA ASN A 59 -2.58 -13.23 -8.28
C ASN A 59 -1.59 -13.39 -9.44
N VAL A 60 -1.03 -12.29 -9.97
CA VAL A 60 0.00 -12.34 -11.01
C VAL A 60 1.30 -12.96 -10.49
N SER A 61 1.68 -12.65 -9.24
CA SER A 61 2.97 -13.08 -8.68
C SER A 61 2.97 -14.52 -8.18
N TYR A 62 1.87 -14.98 -7.59
CA TYR A 62 1.78 -16.28 -6.91
C TYR A 62 0.68 -17.19 -7.44
N GLY A 63 -0.20 -16.68 -8.30
CA GLY A 63 -1.45 -17.35 -8.67
C GLY A 63 -2.55 -17.14 -7.63
N PRO A 64 -3.83 -17.32 -8.01
CA PRO A 64 -4.97 -17.11 -7.12
C PRO A 64 -4.98 -18.02 -5.89
N ASP A 65 -4.42 -19.24 -6.00
CA ASP A 65 -4.28 -20.19 -4.88
C ASP A 65 -2.90 -20.10 -4.18
N GLY A 66 -2.07 -19.14 -4.60
CA GLY A 66 -0.70 -18.96 -4.10
C GLY A 66 -0.59 -18.12 -2.83
N TRP A 67 -1.69 -17.54 -2.37
CA TRP A 67 -1.73 -16.69 -1.18
C TRP A 67 -3.06 -16.83 -0.45
N VAL A 68 -3.06 -16.52 0.84
CA VAL A 68 -4.26 -16.51 1.68
C VAL A 68 -4.18 -15.37 2.68
N THR A 69 -5.33 -14.90 3.16
CA THR A 69 -5.42 -13.91 4.23
C THR A 69 -6.12 -14.49 5.45
N ARG A 70 -5.80 -13.94 6.61
CA ARG A 70 -6.57 -14.12 7.83
C ARG A 70 -6.61 -12.79 8.57
N HIS A 71 -7.76 -12.47 9.17
CA HIS A 71 -7.87 -11.33 10.09
C HIS A 71 -8.02 -11.84 11.50
N TYR A 72 -7.33 -11.22 12.45
CA TYR A 72 -7.42 -11.56 13.87
C TYR A 72 -7.21 -10.31 14.73
N ALA A 73 -7.88 -10.26 15.88
CA ALA A 73 -7.70 -9.18 16.83
C ALA A 73 -6.46 -9.42 17.69
N CYS A 74 -5.63 -8.40 17.88
CA CYS A 74 -4.54 -8.38 18.84
C CYS A 74 -4.65 -7.11 19.69
N GLY A 75 -5.09 -7.26 20.94
CA GLY A 75 -5.41 -6.13 21.80
C GLY A 75 -6.59 -5.32 21.26
N ARG A 76 -6.34 -4.06 20.87
CA ARG A 76 -7.35 -3.13 20.33
C ARG A 76 -7.26 -2.91 18.82
N ALA A 77 -6.42 -3.67 18.13
CA ALA A 77 -6.21 -3.52 16.69
C ALA A 77 -6.52 -4.82 15.96
N LEU A 78 -7.16 -4.71 14.80
CA LEU A 78 -7.28 -5.78 13.83
C LEU A 78 -5.97 -5.92 13.04
N TYR A 79 -5.44 -7.12 13.02
CA TYR A 79 -4.30 -7.51 12.21
C TYR A 79 -4.77 -8.31 11.00
N CYS A 80 -4.11 -8.10 9.88
CA CYS A 80 -4.18 -9.02 8.75
C CYS A 80 -2.87 -9.80 8.69
N GLY A 81 -2.98 -11.12 8.63
CA GLY A 81 -1.87 -12.00 8.27
C GLY A 81 -2.00 -12.41 6.81
N LEU A 82 -1.07 -11.95 5.98
CA LEU A 82 -0.98 -12.34 4.58
C LEU A 82 0.03 -13.47 4.42
N GLY A 83 -0.50 -14.64 4.08
CA GLY A 83 0.25 -15.84 3.81
C GLY A 83 0.57 -15.98 2.32
N VAL A 84 1.82 -16.27 1.97
CA VAL A 84 2.25 -16.55 0.60
C VAL A 84 2.90 -17.93 0.54
N ARG A 85 2.48 -18.74 -0.44
CA ARG A 85 3.07 -20.05 -0.72
C ARG A 85 4.38 -19.84 -1.45
N MET A 86 5.45 -20.40 -0.90
CA MET A 86 6.77 -20.35 -1.52
C MET A 86 7.31 -21.77 -1.62
N ASP A 87 7.74 -22.12 -2.82
CA ASP A 87 8.68 -23.21 -3.04
C ASP A 87 10.09 -22.63 -2.85
N ASN A 88 10.77 -23.02 -1.78
CA ASN A 88 12.15 -22.63 -1.54
C ASN A 88 12.95 -23.81 -1.00
N ALA A 89 14.27 -23.64 -0.88
CA ALA A 89 15.18 -24.69 -0.41
C ALA A 89 14.85 -25.26 0.99
N ARG A 90 13.94 -24.63 1.76
CA ARG A 90 13.44 -25.11 3.05
C ARG A 90 12.13 -25.92 2.93
N GLY A 91 11.62 -26.14 1.72
CA GLY A 91 10.40 -26.88 1.40
C GLY A 91 9.24 -25.98 0.98
N ASP A 92 8.20 -26.61 0.42
CA ASP A 92 6.92 -25.97 0.14
C ASP A 92 6.26 -25.54 1.45
N GLY A 93 6.05 -24.23 1.61
CA GLY A 93 5.52 -23.68 2.85
C GLY A 93 4.67 -22.45 2.63
N LEU A 94 3.71 -22.24 3.53
CA LEU A 94 2.94 -21.02 3.65
C LEU A 94 3.58 -20.14 4.71
N PHE A 95 4.13 -19.00 4.30
CA PHE A 95 4.80 -18.05 5.18
C PHE A 95 3.93 -16.83 5.36
N TYR A 96 3.83 -16.30 6.58
CA TYR A 96 2.96 -15.17 6.91
C TYR A 96 3.77 -13.91 7.23
N ARG A 97 3.22 -12.76 6.81
CA ARG A 97 3.58 -11.44 7.35
C ARG A 97 2.31 -10.79 7.84
N ASP A 98 2.38 -10.24 9.05
CA ASP A 98 1.23 -9.73 9.76
C ASP A 98 1.43 -8.24 10.06
N ALA A 99 0.40 -7.44 9.86
CA ALA A 99 0.42 -6.01 10.15
C ALA A 99 -0.94 -5.50 10.64
N PRO A 100 -0.97 -4.51 11.55
CA PRO A 100 -2.18 -3.79 11.90
C PRO A 100 -2.52 -2.75 10.83
N CYS A 101 -3.76 -2.25 10.87
CA CYS A 101 -4.14 -1.10 10.07
C CYS A 101 -3.29 0.13 10.45
N PRO A 102 -2.64 0.81 9.50
CA PRO A 102 -1.96 2.07 9.78
C PRO A 102 -2.97 3.11 10.29
N SER A 103 -2.63 3.84 11.35
CA SER A 103 -3.51 4.86 11.95
C SER A 103 -3.92 5.98 10.98
N THR A 104 -3.11 6.20 9.94
CA THR A 104 -3.36 7.19 8.87
C THR A 104 -4.18 6.64 7.70
N TYR A 105 -4.51 5.34 7.69
CA TYR A 105 -5.30 4.74 6.62
C TYR A 105 -6.75 5.19 6.74
N ASN A 106 -7.20 6.02 5.78
CA ASN A 106 -8.51 6.64 5.80
C ASN A 106 -9.16 6.57 4.41
N LEU A 107 -9.41 5.35 3.95
CA LEU A 107 -10.17 5.05 2.74
C LEU A 107 -11.44 4.27 3.10
N GLY A 108 -12.52 4.49 2.36
CA GLY A 108 -13.82 3.85 2.62
C GLY A 108 -14.64 4.51 3.73
N ALA A 109 -15.96 4.35 3.68
CA ALA A 109 -16.89 4.94 4.65
C ALA A 109 -17.10 4.07 5.89
N ASP A 110 -17.06 2.73 5.72
CA ASP A 110 -17.25 1.78 6.81
C ASP A 110 -15.95 1.61 7.63
N PRO A 111 -15.95 1.90 8.94
CA PRO A 111 -14.76 1.78 9.79
C PRO A 111 -14.20 0.36 9.86
N ALA A 112 -15.06 -0.67 9.88
CA ALA A 112 -14.61 -2.07 9.97
C ALA A 112 -13.91 -2.50 8.68
N GLN A 113 -14.49 -2.20 7.51
CA GLN A 113 -13.86 -2.44 6.22
C GLN A 113 -12.54 -1.67 6.09
N ARG A 114 -12.50 -0.41 6.52
CA ARG A 114 -11.26 0.40 6.51
C ARG A 114 -10.14 -0.24 7.31
N GLU A 115 -10.44 -0.78 8.49
CA GLU A 115 -9.45 -1.46 9.33
C GLU A 115 -8.97 -2.77 8.68
N ALA A 116 -9.88 -3.54 8.08
CA ALA A 116 -9.55 -4.76 7.35
C ALA A 116 -8.69 -4.50 6.10
N ASP A 117 -9.02 -3.47 5.33
CA ASP A 117 -8.31 -3.08 4.11
C ASP A 117 -6.93 -2.50 4.41
N GLY A 118 -6.85 -1.59 5.39
CA GLY A 118 -5.59 -0.97 5.77
C GLY A 118 -4.60 -1.98 6.36
N SER A 119 -5.07 -2.91 7.18
CA SER A 119 -4.23 -4.00 7.71
C SER A 119 -3.76 -4.95 6.60
N PHE A 120 -4.62 -5.30 5.64
CA PHE A 120 -4.26 -6.09 4.47
C PHE A 120 -3.17 -5.42 3.62
N VAL A 121 -3.38 -4.15 3.26
CA VAL A 121 -2.40 -3.37 2.49
C VAL A 121 -1.06 -3.26 3.21
N ALA A 122 -1.07 -3.08 4.53
CA ALA A 122 0.16 -3.05 5.34
C ALA A 122 0.86 -4.42 5.36
N ALA A 123 0.12 -5.52 5.47
CA ALA A 123 0.69 -6.87 5.42
C ALA A 123 1.29 -7.17 4.04
N ALA A 124 0.63 -6.74 2.97
CA ALA A 124 1.14 -6.85 1.60
C ALA A 124 2.44 -6.06 1.38
N ALA A 125 2.57 -4.88 1.98
CA ALA A 125 3.81 -4.10 1.92
C ALA A 125 5.00 -4.80 2.60
N MET A 126 4.78 -5.64 3.61
CA MET A 126 5.83 -6.47 4.22
C MET A 126 6.38 -7.54 3.26
N TRP A 127 5.61 -7.88 2.22
CA TRP A 127 6.04 -8.70 1.08
C TRP A 127 6.54 -7.88 -0.11
N GLY A 128 6.58 -6.54 0.00
CA GLY A 128 7.04 -5.62 -1.04
C GLY A 128 5.94 -4.96 -1.86
N PHE A 129 4.70 -5.45 -1.82
CA PHE A 129 3.58 -4.89 -2.62
C PHE A 129 3.18 -3.52 -2.08
N GLY A 130 3.44 -2.47 -2.87
CA GLY A 130 3.08 -1.09 -2.49
C GLY A 130 3.92 -0.50 -1.36
N ALA A 131 5.03 -1.14 -1.01
CA ALA A 131 5.88 -0.69 0.10
C ALA A 131 6.45 0.73 -0.14
N GLY A 132 6.70 1.10 -1.41
CA GLY A 132 7.11 2.46 -1.79
C GLY A 132 6.04 3.52 -1.53
N LEU A 133 4.76 3.18 -1.68
CA LEU A 133 3.63 4.07 -1.36
C LEU A 133 3.49 4.24 0.16
N LEU A 134 3.61 3.15 0.93
CA LEU A 134 3.45 3.19 2.38
C LEU A 134 4.59 3.93 3.09
N ARG A 135 5.79 3.94 2.51
CA ARG A 135 6.94 4.69 3.02
C ARG A 135 6.97 6.15 2.56
N MET A 136 6.10 6.52 1.63
CA MET A 136 6.08 7.86 1.08
C MET A 136 5.69 8.88 2.17
N PRO A 137 6.36 10.04 2.26
CA PRO A 137 5.93 11.10 3.14
C PRO A 137 4.58 11.68 2.67
N ASP A 138 3.92 12.40 3.56
CA ASP A 138 2.68 13.09 3.21
C ASP A 138 2.95 14.21 2.19
N ILE A 139 2.01 14.36 1.25
CA ILE A 139 2.01 15.47 0.29
C ILE A 139 1.22 16.62 0.90
N PHE A 140 1.89 17.75 1.13
CA PHE A 140 1.21 18.99 1.46
C PHE A 140 0.91 19.78 0.18
N VAL A 141 -0.36 20.15 -0.02
CA VAL A 141 -0.81 21.01 -1.12
C VAL A 141 -1.39 22.29 -0.52
N PRO A 142 -0.81 23.47 -0.82
CA PRO A 142 -1.25 24.73 -0.23
C PRO A 142 -2.62 25.16 -0.74
N ALA A 143 -3.38 25.91 0.07
CA ALA A 143 -4.71 26.43 -0.26
C ALA A 143 -4.73 27.35 -1.50
N GLY A 144 -3.59 27.89 -1.92
CA GLY A 144 -3.49 28.61 -3.20
C GLY A 144 -3.58 27.70 -4.44
N GLN A 145 -3.44 26.38 -4.28
CA GLN A 145 -3.48 25.40 -5.37
C GLN A 145 -4.73 24.51 -5.35
N VAL A 146 -5.47 24.50 -4.24
CA VAL A 146 -6.67 23.65 -4.05
C VAL A 146 -7.74 24.42 -3.29
N GLN A 147 -9.00 24.14 -3.59
CA GLN A 147 -10.14 24.75 -2.91
C GLN A 147 -10.31 24.17 -1.52
N VAL A 148 -10.09 24.99 -0.50
CA VAL A 148 -10.36 24.66 0.90
C VAL A 148 -11.49 25.55 1.41
N ASN A 149 -12.55 24.94 1.94
CA ASN A 149 -13.74 25.64 2.42
C ASN A 149 -13.83 25.56 3.95
N PRO A 150 -14.08 26.67 4.65
CA PRO A 150 -14.34 26.64 6.08
C PRO A 150 -15.72 26.02 6.36
N VAL A 151 -15.80 25.28 7.45
CA VAL A 151 -17.04 24.71 8.00
C VAL A 151 -17.38 25.49 9.26
N ALA A 152 -18.54 26.16 9.24
CA ALA A 152 -19.02 26.92 10.38
C ALA A 152 -19.32 26.00 11.58
N GLY A 153 -19.03 26.51 12.78
CA GLY A 153 -19.45 25.91 14.04
C GLY A 153 -20.96 26.03 14.26
N PRO A 154 -21.49 25.40 15.32
CA PRO A 154 -22.91 25.42 15.64
C PRO A 154 -23.49 26.84 15.83
N ASP A 155 -22.63 27.82 16.14
CA ASP A 155 -22.98 29.23 16.34
C ASP A 155 -23.05 30.04 15.03
N GLY A 156 -22.64 29.45 13.90
CA GLY A 156 -22.56 30.11 12.59
C GLY A 156 -21.52 31.23 12.50
N ARG A 157 -20.69 31.45 13.54
CA ARG A 157 -19.74 32.57 13.64
C ARG A 157 -18.29 32.10 13.76
N THR A 158 -18.06 30.94 14.35
CA THR A 158 -16.72 30.35 14.45
C THR A 158 -16.48 29.37 13.32
N ILE A 159 -15.22 29.23 12.89
CA ILE A 159 -14.81 28.15 11.98
C ILE A 159 -14.46 26.94 12.83
N ARG A 160 -15.17 25.83 12.63
CA ARG A 160 -14.95 24.56 13.35
C ARG A 160 -13.87 23.72 12.70
N SER A 161 -13.87 23.65 11.37
CA SER A 161 -12.96 22.82 10.59
C SER A 161 -12.88 23.32 9.16
N TYR A 162 -12.01 22.70 8.36
CA TYR A 162 -11.92 22.93 6.93
C TYR A 162 -12.21 21.64 6.17
N VAL A 163 -12.75 21.77 4.96
CA VAL A 163 -13.00 20.64 4.06
C VAL A 163 -12.44 20.96 2.68
N LEU A 164 -11.97 19.91 2.00
CA LEU A 164 -11.57 20.02 0.61
C LEU A 164 -12.82 20.18 -0.27
N GLY A 165 -12.88 21.27 -1.03
CA GLY A 165 -14.04 21.64 -1.85
C GLY A 165 -14.11 20.94 -3.21
N GLU A 166 -13.10 20.15 -3.55
CA GLU A 166 -12.95 19.52 -4.85
C GLU A 166 -12.36 18.12 -4.74
N ARG A 167 -12.55 17.31 -5.78
CA ARG A 167 -11.95 15.98 -5.85
C ARG A 167 -10.55 16.06 -6.45
N LEU A 168 -9.62 15.33 -5.83
CA LEU A 168 -8.26 15.13 -6.32
C LEU A 168 -8.09 13.68 -6.77
N THR A 169 -7.38 13.48 -7.89
CA THR A 169 -7.04 12.15 -8.41
C THR A 169 -5.58 12.12 -8.86
N VAL A 170 -4.97 10.93 -8.83
CA VAL A 170 -3.61 10.74 -9.36
C VAL A 170 -3.70 10.63 -10.88
N ASP A 171 -2.92 11.46 -11.58
CA ASP A 171 -2.79 11.44 -13.05
C ASP A 171 -1.54 10.66 -13.46
N GLN A 172 -0.42 10.90 -12.77
CA GLN A 172 0.85 10.21 -13.02
C GLN A 172 1.57 9.91 -11.71
N ILE A 173 2.34 8.83 -11.71
CA ILE A 173 3.21 8.45 -10.60
C ILE A 173 4.53 7.91 -11.17
N GLY A 174 5.63 8.41 -10.63
CA GLY A 174 6.99 8.02 -10.99
C GLY A 174 7.66 7.30 -9.84
N TYR A 175 8.44 6.27 -10.16
CA TYR A 175 9.17 5.46 -9.19
C TYR A 175 10.65 5.44 -9.55
N ASP A 176 11.51 5.41 -8.51
CA ASP A 176 12.93 5.18 -8.67
C ASP A 176 13.27 3.70 -8.95
N VAL A 177 14.55 3.41 -9.14
CA VAL A 177 15.06 2.05 -9.41
C VAL A 177 14.78 1.06 -8.28
N ASP A 178 14.54 1.56 -7.06
CA ASP A 178 14.24 0.77 -5.86
C ASP A 178 12.72 0.62 -5.63
N GLY A 179 11.89 1.10 -6.57
CA GLY A 179 10.44 1.04 -6.51
C GLY A 179 9.82 2.00 -5.50
N GLN A 180 10.54 3.04 -5.10
CA GLN A 180 10.01 4.09 -4.23
C GLN A 180 9.43 5.23 -5.05
N VAL A 181 8.37 5.87 -4.55
CA VAL A 181 7.71 6.98 -5.27
C VAL A 181 8.57 8.23 -5.30
N GLU A 182 9.04 8.63 -6.47
CA GLU A 182 9.87 9.83 -6.69
C GLU A 182 9.03 11.06 -7.07
N ALA A 183 7.93 10.85 -7.80
CA ALA A 183 7.08 11.94 -8.25
C ALA A 183 5.60 11.52 -8.34
N VAL A 184 4.70 12.47 -8.07
CA VAL A 184 3.25 12.27 -8.18
C VAL A 184 2.65 13.52 -8.81
N GLN A 185 1.89 13.34 -9.88
CA GLN A 185 1.07 14.38 -10.47
C GLN A 185 -0.38 14.17 -10.06
N ILE A 186 -0.94 15.14 -9.35
CA ILE A 186 -2.32 15.16 -8.89
C ILE A 186 -3.10 16.10 -9.82
N VAL A 187 -4.25 15.64 -10.30
CA VAL A 187 -5.19 16.45 -11.07
C VAL A 187 -6.40 16.80 -10.23
N ARG A 188 -6.84 18.04 -10.39
CA ARG A 188 -8.00 18.63 -9.76
C ARG A 188 -9.24 18.44 -10.64
N ALA A 189 -10.39 18.18 -10.03
CA ALA A 189 -11.65 18.05 -10.77
C ALA A 189 -12.04 19.34 -11.51
N THR A 190 -11.68 20.50 -10.98
CA THR A 190 -11.90 21.81 -11.62
C THR A 190 -10.86 22.15 -12.69
N GLY A 191 -9.92 21.23 -12.97
CA GLY A 191 -8.76 21.47 -13.82
C GLY A 191 -7.55 21.99 -13.03
N GLY A 192 -6.37 21.84 -13.63
CA GLY A 192 -5.09 22.15 -13.00
C GLY A 192 -4.37 20.91 -12.45
N LYS A 193 -3.04 21.03 -12.34
CA LYS A 193 -2.15 19.94 -11.94
C LYS A 193 -1.23 20.40 -10.82
N VAL A 194 -1.06 19.55 -9.81
CA VAL A 194 -0.12 19.73 -8.72
C VAL A 194 0.94 18.65 -8.86
N LEU A 195 2.21 19.04 -8.93
CA LEU A 195 3.33 18.13 -9.00
C LEU A 195 4.00 18.06 -7.63
N TRP A 196 4.03 16.88 -7.05
CA TRP A 196 4.87 16.56 -5.92
C TRP A 196 6.11 15.81 -6.41
N LYS A 197 7.27 16.15 -5.84
CA LYS A 197 8.52 15.41 -6.02
C LYS A 197 9.11 15.12 -4.65
N ARG A 198 9.73 13.95 -4.53
CA ARG A 198 10.57 13.61 -3.40
C ARG A 198 11.78 14.56 -3.37
N ASN A 199 12.05 15.11 -2.20
CA ASN A 199 13.26 15.90 -1.93
C ASN A 199 14.46 15.00 -1.67
#